data_AF-A0A1V5XAL6-F1
#
_entry.id   AF-A0A1V5XAL6-F1
#
_cell.length_a   1.000
_cell.length_b   1.000
_cell.length_c   1.000
_cell.angle_alpha   90.00
_cell.angle_beta   90.00
_cell.angle_gamma   90.00
#
_symmetry.space_group_name_H-M   'P 1'
#
loop_
_entity.id
_entity.type
_entity.pdbx_description
1 polymer ?
#
loop_
_entity_poly.entity_id
_entity_poly.type
_entity_poly.pdbx_seq_one_letter_code
_entity_poly.pdbx_strand_id
1 'polypeptide(L)'
;MARFCSIAIAASVVLNINKYNFIVRHDHNINKYIDKAYAQHIIDSAFAGIKRQRDRDILQMWIESIYKGAKIEQAELAKLCGLSSSMIGLILDRFVNICRFVRDCESEFQNNPNGVIHFPEAEQNNAIHNGKKIPGVKWVLRNRKWKVEITAGKTGSVFIGYFESYQDAVRARREAEIMYRGKSDIDI
;
A
#
# COMPACT_ATOMS: atom_id res chain seq x y z
N MET A 1 39.97 -43.36 31.61
CA MET A 1 38.52 -43.50 31.34
C MET A 1 37.81 -42.30 31.95
N ALA A 2 37.32 -41.40 31.10
CA ALA A 2 36.59 -40.21 31.50
C ALA A 2 35.13 -40.55 31.84
N ARG A 3 34.58 -39.99 32.92
CA ARG A 3 33.14 -39.72 33.04
C ARG A 3 32.93 -38.33 33.65
N PHE A 4 32.27 -37.52 32.83
CA PHE A 4 32.00 -36.10 33.01
C PHE A 4 31.00 -35.86 34.14
N CYS A 5 31.29 -34.84 34.92
CA CYS A 5 30.37 -34.15 35.81
C CYS A 5 29.45 -33.27 34.94
N SER A 6 28.14 -33.45 35.04
CA SER A 6 27.16 -32.53 34.43
C SER A 6 26.31 -31.92 35.54
N ILE A 7 26.74 -30.74 35.96
CA ILE A 7 25.96 -29.77 36.73
C ILE A 7 24.95 -29.18 35.76
N ALA A 8 23.66 -29.43 35.98
CA ALA A 8 22.59 -28.75 35.27
C ALA A 8 22.44 -27.34 35.85
N ILE A 9 23.03 -26.35 35.17
CA ILE A 9 22.76 -24.93 35.44
C ILE A 9 21.47 -24.57 34.71
N ALA A 10 20.38 -24.43 35.48
CA ALA A 10 19.16 -23.78 35.01
C ALA A 10 19.45 -22.29 34.82
N ALA A 11 19.91 -21.92 33.62
CA ALA A 11 20.03 -20.53 33.23
C ALA A 11 18.64 -20.00 32.84
N SER A 12 18.05 -19.25 33.77
CA SER A 12 16.96 -18.31 33.51
C SER A 12 17.29 -17.47 32.28
N VAL A 13 16.58 -17.70 31.17
CA VAL A 13 16.60 -16.80 30.03
C VAL A 13 15.79 -15.58 30.43
N VAL A 14 16.46 -14.64 31.11
CA VAL A 14 16.01 -13.25 31.17
C VAL A 14 16.13 -12.74 29.74
N LEU A 15 15.03 -12.82 28.99
CA LEU A 15 14.91 -12.17 27.69
C LEU A 15 15.20 -10.68 27.93
N ASN A 16 16.33 -10.23 27.41
CA ASN A 16 16.77 -8.85 27.47
C ASN A 16 15.91 -8.03 26.51
N ILE A 17 14.75 -7.57 26.99
CA ILE A 17 13.71 -6.87 26.21
C ILE A 17 14.16 -5.45 25.77
N ASN A 18 15.36 -5.00 26.14
CA ASN A 18 15.87 -3.65 25.85
C ASN A 18 16.59 -3.48 24.49
N LYS A 19 16.34 -4.34 23.50
CA LYS A 19 17.12 -4.32 22.23
C LYS A 19 16.32 -4.01 20.96
N TYR A 20 15.12 -3.48 21.08
CA TYR A 20 14.29 -3.22 19.92
C TYR A 20 14.44 -1.77 19.44
N ASN A 21 15.18 -1.63 18.34
CA ASN A 21 15.28 -0.41 17.55
C ASN A 21 13.91 -0.18 16.88
N PHE A 22 13.05 0.63 17.47
CA PHE A 22 11.74 0.92 16.89
C PHE A 22 11.77 2.15 15.99
N ILE A 23 11.01 2.11 14.89
CA ILE A 23 10.72 3.29 14.07
C ILE A 23 9.33 3.81 14.46
N VAL A 24 9.21 5.11 14.70
CA VAL A 24 7.93 5.76 15.02
C VAL A 24 7.18 6.04 13.72
N ARG A 25 5.96 5.52 13.61
CA ARG A 25 5.05 5.85 12.53
C ARG A 25 3.90 6.71 13.03
N HIS A 26 3.60 7.78 12.28
CA HIS A 26 2.45 8.63 12.52
C HIS A 26 1.33 8.27 11.54
N ASP A 27 0.44 7.36 11.94
CA ASP A 27 -0.86 7.17 11.30
C ASP A 27 -1.92 7.83 12.19
N HIS A 28 -2.76 8.71 11.64
CA HIS A 28 -3.97 9.27 12.26
C HIS A 28 -3.95 9.37 13.82
N ASN A 29 -2.99 10.13 14.37
CA ASN A 29 -2.82 10.40 15.81
C ASN A 29 -2.40 9.22 16.72
N ILE A 30 -1.92 8.10 16.18
CA ILE A 30 -1.37 6.99 16.99
C ILE A 30 0.09 6.75 16.61
N ASN A 31 1.00 6.96 17.57
CA ASN A 31 2.39 6.55 17.44
C ASN A 31 2.47 5.03 17.60
N LYS A 32 2.59 4.31 16.49
CA LYS A 32 2.89 2.87 16.53
C LYS A 32 4.38 2.65 16.35
N TYR A 33 4.96 1.90 17.29
CA TYR A 33 6.34 1.44 17.22
C TYR A 33 6.38 0.21 16.31
N ILE A 34 7.14 0.30 15.23
CA ILE A 34 7.38 -0.84 14.33
C ILE A 34 8.78 -1.38 14.62
N ASP A 35 8.88 -2.68 14.86
CA ASP A 35 10.16 -3.37 14.98
C ASP A 35 10.97 -3.17 13.68
N LYS A 36 12.21 -2.70 13.79
CA LYS A 36 13.10 -2.51 12.64
C LYS A 36 13.33 -3.80 11.85
N ALA A 37 13.36 -4.97 12.52
CA ALA A 37 13.48 -6.25 11.81
C ALA A 37 12.25 -6.53 10.94
N TYR A 38 11.06 -6.27 11.50
CA TYR A 38 9.79 -6.39 10.79
C TYR A 38 9.69 -5.39 9.62
N ALA A 39 10.05 -4.12 9.85
CA ALA A 39 10.10 -3.12 8.79
C ALA A 39 11.06 -3.51 7.67
N GLN A 40 12.22 -4.08 8.00
CA GLN A 40 13.17 -4.56 7.00
C GLN A 40 12.60 -5.73 6.19
N HIS A 41 11.91 -6.67 6.83
CA HIS A 41 11.24 -7.78 6.13
C HIS A 41 10.20 -7.29 5.10
N ILE A 42 9.39 -6.29 5.47
CA ILE A 42 8.44 -5.64 4.55
C ILE A 42 9.17 -5.00 3.36
N ILE A 43 10.28 -4.29 3.63
CA ILE A 43 11.09 -3.63 2.61
C ILE A 43 11.69 -4.65 1.63
N ASP A 44 12.30 -5.72 2.13
CA ASP A 44 12.93 -6.76 1.32
C ASP A 44 11.90 -7.47 0.43
N SER A 45 10.72 -7.75 1.01
CA SER A 45 9.58 -8.32 0.28
C SER A 45 9.08 -7.38 -0.83
N ALA A 46 9.02 -6.07 -0.56
CA ALA A 46 8.63 -5.08 -1.55
C ALA A 46 9.66 -4.96 -2.69
N PHE A 47 10.96 -5.04 -2.38
CA PHE A 47 12.04 -5.02 -3.37
C PHE A 47 11.99 -6.21 -4.34
N ALA A 48 11.55 -7.39 -3.89
CA ALA A 48 11.41 -8.57 -4.73
C ALA A 48 10.48 -8.32 -5.95
N GLY A 49 9.47 -7.45 -5.79
CA GLY A 49 8.55 -7.06 -6.86
C GLY A 49 9.09 -6.05 -7.88
N ILE A 50 10.26 -5.46 -7.63
CA ILE A 50 10.81 -4.37 -8.45
C ILE A 50 11.71 -4.95 -9.53
N LYS A 51 11.29 -4.82 -10.79
CA LYS A 51 12.02 -5.40 -11.94
C LYS A 51 13.21 -4.56 -12.43
N ARG A 52 13.15 -3.24 -12.28
CA ARG A 52 14.14 -2.32 -12.85
C ARG A 52 15.23 -2.02 -11.82
N GLN A 53 16.49 -2.27 -12.16
CA GLN A 53 17.62 -2.01 -11.27
C GLN A 53 17.69 -0.52 -10.86
N ARG A 54 17.55 0.39 -11.81
CA ARG A 54 17.49 1.83 -11.55
C ARG A 54 16.47 2.20 -10.46
N ASP A 55 15.27 1.61 -10.51
CA ASP A 55 14.22 1.90 -9.53
C ASP A 55 14.61 1.32 -8.15
N ARG A 56 15.31 0.18 -8.11
CA ARG A 56 15.87 -0.37 -6.86
C ARG A 56 16.93 0.56 -6.25
N ASP A 57 17.87 1.05 -7.06
CA ASP A 57 18.96 1.92 -6.59
C ASP A 57 18.41 3.23 -6.00
N ILE A 58 17.41 3.83 -6.64
CA ILE A 58 16.70 5.03 -6.16
C ILE A 58 16.07 4.77 -4.79
N LEU A 59 15.37 3.64 -4.65
CA LEU A 59 14.67 3.28 -3.42
C LEU A 59 15.64 2.95 -2.28
N GLN A 60 16.72 2.24 -2.58
CA GLN A 60 17.78 1.95 -1.62
C GLN A 60 18.39 3.23 -1.07
N MET A 61 18.74 4.18 -1.94
CA MET A 61 19.27 5.48 -1.56
C MET A 61 18.30 6.26 -0.67
N TRP A 62 17.00 6.26 -1.03
CA TRP A 62 15.97 6.94 -0.23
C TRP A 62 15.79 6.28 1.15
N ILE A 63 15.71 4.96 1.22
CA ILE A 63 15.56 4.20 2.48
C ILE A 63 16.77 4.40 3.39
N GLU A 64 17.98 4.35 2.85
CA GLU A 64 19.21 4.60 3.62
C GLU A 64 19.23 6.00 4.21
N SER A 65 18.72 6.99 3.48
CA SER A 65 18.63 8.36 3.99
C SER A 65 17.70 8.45 5.20
N ILE A 66 16.54 7.78 5.14
CA ILE A 66 15.58 7.70 6.25
C ILE A 66 16.22 7.03 7.46
N TYR A 67 16.93 5.91 7.28
CA TYR A 67 17.61 5.22 8.38
C TYR A 67 18.75 6.03 9.00
N LYS A 68 19.35 6.97 8.25
CA LYS A 68 20.33 7.93 8.74
C LYS A 68 19.68 9.16 9.43
N GLY A 69 18.35 9.23 9.46
CA GLY A 69 17.61 10.39 9.99
C GLY A 69 17.64 11.60 9.06
N ALA A 70 18.08 11.43 7.81
CA ALA A 70 18.08 12.48 6.80
C ALA A 70 16.74 12.47 6.05
N LYS A 71 16.19 13.66 5.80
CA LYS A 71 15.00 13.82 4.96
C LYS A 71 15.45 14.27 3.58
N ILE A 72 15.64 13.32 2.65
CA ILE A 72 15.90 13.66 1.26
C ILE A 72 14.58 13.98 0.58
N GLU A 73 14.45 15.22 0.10
CA GLU A 73 13.28 15.67 -0.63
C GLU A 73 13.24 15.06 -2.04
N GLN A 74 12.04 14.88 -2.59
CA GLN A 74 11.83 14.29 -3.92
C GLN A 74 12.61 15.01 -5.03
N ALA A 75 12.73 16.35 -4.93
CA ALA A 75 13.48 17.16 -5.88
C ALA A 75 14.99 16.94 -5.81
N GLU A 76 15.52 16.57 -4.64
CA GLU A 76 16.94 16.27 -4.45
C GLU A 76 17.29 14.91 -5.02
N LEU A 77 16.49 13.88 -4.72
CA LEU A 77 16.58 12.55 -5.36
C LEU A 77 16.50 12.64 -6.88
N ALA A 78 15.61 13.49 -7.40
CA ALA A 78 15.46 13.74 -8.83
C ALA A 78 16.75 14.25 -9.46
N LYS A 79 17.41 15.23 -8.82
CA LYS A 79 18.71 15.76 -9.26
C LYS A 79 19.81 14.69 -9.21
N LEU A 80 19.90 13.95 -8.10
CA LEU A 80 20.91 12.90 -7.91
C LEU A 80 20.81 11.78 -8.95
N CYS A 81 19.59 11.45 -9.37
CA CYS A 81 19.33 10.34 -10.28
C CYS A 81 19.19 10.75 -11.74
N GLY A 82 19.27 12.06 -12.06
CA GLY A 82 19.03 12.57 -13.41
C GLY A 82 17.60 12.30 -13.91
N LEU A 83 16.60 12.32 -13.03
CA LEU A 83 15.20 12.06 -13.35
C LEU A 83 14.32 13.28 -13.05
N SER A 84 13.12 13.32 -13.62
CA SER A 84 12.12 14.31 -13.21
C SER A 84 11.57 14.00 -11.82
N SER A 85 11.23 15.04 -11.05
CA SER A 85 10.59 14.87 -9.74
C SER A 85 9.35 13.97 -9.85
N SER A 86 8.49 14.18 -10.85
CA SER A 86 7.30 13.35 -11.06
C SER A 86 7.60 11.85 -11.20
N MET A 87 8.70 11.50 -11.88
CA MET A 87 9.11 10.10 -12.02
C MET A 87 9.57 9.51 -10.68
N ILE A 88 10.35 10.26 -9.90
CA ILE A 88 10.74 9.85 -8.54
C ILE A 88 9.50 9.64 -7.67
N GLY A 89 8.56 10.59 -7.68
CA GLY A 89 7.32 10.50 -6.92
C GLY A 89 6.52 9.23 -7.24
N LEU A 90 6.42 8.88 -8.53
CA LEU A 90 5.78 7.64 -8.96
C LEU A 90 6.50 6.37 -8.49
N ILE A 91 7.83 6.38 -8.44
CA ILE A 91 8.63 5.25 -7.95
C ILE A 91 8.43 5.09 -6.44
N LEU A 92 8.57 6.17 -5.67
CA LEU A 92 8.41 6.16 -4.22
C LEU A 92 6.99 5.76 -3.81
N ASP A 93 5.97 6.35 -4.44
CA ASP A 93 4.57 6.06 -4.14
C ASP A 93 4.22 4.59 -4.42
N ARG A 94 4.68 4.05 -5.56
CA ARG A 94 4.53 2.62 -5.86
C ARG A 94 5.16 1.74 -4.80
N PHE A 95 6.38 2.05 -4.39
CA PHE A 95 7.09 1.28 -3.38
C PHE A 95 6.36 1.31 -2.04
N VAL A 96 5.96 2.50 -1.57
CA VAL A 96 5.20 2.65 -0.32
C VAL A 96 3.88 1.87 -0.37
N ASN A 97 3.19 1.88 -1.51
CA ASN A 97 1.96 1.11 -1.67
C ASN A 97 2.20 -0.41 -1.66
N ILE A 98 3.33 -0.89 -2.18
CA ILE A 98 3.73 -2.30 -2.05
C ILE A 98 4.05 -2.63 -0.59
N CYS A 99 4.82 -1.79 0.11
CA CYS A 99 5.11 -2.02 1.54
C CYS A 99 3.83 -2.07 2.39
N ARG A 100 2.87 -1.17 2.11
CA ARG A 100 1.55 -1.21 2.77
C ARG A 100 0.82 -2.52 2.47
N PHE A 101 0.80 -2.95 1.20
CA PHE A 101 0.20 -4.21 0.81
C PHE A 101 0.81 -5.41 1.53
N VAL A 102 2.13 -5.57 1.52
CA VAL A 102 2.80 -6.69 2.20
C VAL A 102 2.45 -6.72 3.69
N ARG A 103 2.47 -5.56 4.35
CA ARG A 103 2.09 -5.44 5.76
C ARG A 103 0.63 -5.85 6.00
N ASP A 104 -0.28 -5.40 5.15
CA ASP A 104 -1.70 -5.72 5.26
C ASP A 104 -1.91 -7.25 5.10
N CYS A 105 -1.24 -7.88 4.12
CA CYS A 105 -1.25 -9.35 3.93
C CYS A 105 -0.76 -10.11 5.17
N GLU A 106 0.37 -9.69 5.75
CA GLU A 106 0.93 -10.36 6.92
C GLU A 106 0.06 -10.19 8.15
N SER A 107 -0.51 -9.00 8.35
CA SER A 107 -1.45 -8.76 9.45
C SER A 107 -2.66 -9.67 9.33
N GLU A 108 -3.19 -9.89 8.12
CA GLU A 108 -4.27 -10.85 7.90
C GLU A 108 -3.82 -12.29 8.14
N PHE A 109 -2.64 -12.68 7.65
CA PHE A 109 -2.08 -14.01 7.84
C PHE A 109 -1.84 -14.35 9.32
N GLN A 110 -1.32 -13.42 10.12
CA GLN A 110 -1.12 -13.62 11.56
C GLN A 110 -2.42 -13.83 12.32
N ASN A 111 -3.50 -13.15 11.91
CA ASN A 111 -4.82 -13.30 12.51
C ASN A 111 -5.53 -14.57 12.03
N ASN A 112 -5.15 -15.13 10.86
CA ASN A 112 -5.76 -16.32 10.29
C ASN A 112 -4.75 -17.15 9.47
N PRO A 113 -3.85 -17.91 10.12
CA PRO A 113 -2.73 -18.57 9.45
C PRO A 113 -3.15 -19.72 8.51
N ASN A 114 -4.33 -20.27 8.71
CA ASN A 114 -4.93 -21.29 7.82
C ASN A 114 -6.08 -20.72 6.98
N GLY A 115 -6.31 -19.42 7.07
CA GLY A 115 -7.37 -18.73 6.35
C GLY A 115 -6.98 -18.41 4.93
N VAL A 116 -7.98 -18.36 4.06
CA VAL A 116 -7.85 -17.62 2.81
C VAL A 116 -7.71 -16.15 3.18
N ILE A 117 -6.59 -15.53 2.80
CA ILE A 117 -6.40 -14.08 2.92
C ILE A 117 -7.46 -13.44 2.02
N HIS A 118 -8.49 -12.87 2.65
CA HIS A 118 -9.56 -12.19 1.94
C HIS A 118 -9.08 -10.79 1.63
N PHE A 119 -8.57 -10.59 0.41
CA PHE A 119 -8.29 -9.25 -0.09
C PHE A 119 -9.62 -8.53 -0.36
N PRO A 120 -10.05 -7.57 0.47
CA PRO A 120 -11.28 -6.84 0.20
C PRO A 120 -11.21 -6.14 -1.17
N GLU A 121 -10.01 -5.81 -1.68
CA GLU A 121 -9.82 -5.22 -3.01
C GLU A 121 -10.16 -6.17 -4.17
N ALA A 122 -10.07 -7.49 -3.99
CA ALA A 122 -10.46 -8.47 -5.00
C ALA A 122 -11.99 -8.56 -5.13
N GLU A 123 -12.70 -8.48 -4.00
CA GLU A 123 -14.16 -8.43 -3.95
C GLU A 123 -14.71 -7.08 -4.42
N GLN A 124 -13.98 -5.98 -4.20
CA GLN A 124 -14.37 -4.67 -4.70
C GLN A 124 -14.45 -4.60 -6.23
N ASN A 125 -13.67 -5.39 -6.98
CA ASN A 125 -13.89 -5.46 -8.44
C ASN A 125 -15.27 -6.01 -8.84
N ASN A 126 -15.92 -6.69 -7.90
CA ASN A 126 -17.28 -7.23 -7.95
C ASN A 126 -18.25 -6.44 -7.07
N ALA A 127 -17.92 -5.23 -6.62
CA ALA A 127 -18.88 -4.42 -5.88
C ALA A 127 -20.11 -4.18 -6.76
N ILE A 128 -21.22 -4.64 -6.24
CA ILE A 128 -22.49 -4.78 -6.92
C ILE A 128 -23.45 -3.82 -6.21
N HIS A 129 -24.06 -2.92 -6.97
CA HIS A 129 -25.19 -2.11 -6.50
C HIS A 129 -26.48 -2.77 -6.99
N ASN A 130 -27.41 -3.09 -6.09
CA ASN A 130 -28.67 -3.78 -6.42
C ASN A 130 -28.51 -5.03 -7.32
N GLY A 131 -27.50 -5.87 -7.06
CA GLY A 131 -27.26 -7.07 -7.87
C GLY A 131 -26.50 -6.85 -9.18
N LYS A 132 -26.18 -5.59 -9.57
CA LYS A 132 -25.53 -5.25 -10.84
C LYS A 132 -24.27 -4.40 -10.66
N LYS A 133 -23.28 -4.62 -11.54
CA LYS A 133 -22.08 -3.78 -11.65
C LYS A 133 -22.44 -2.49 -12.38
N ILE A 134 -22.14 -1.33 -11.76
CA ILE A 134 -22.41 -0.04 -12.39
C ILE A 134 -21.36 0.24 -13.49
N PRO A 135 -21.77 0.41 -14.75
CA PRO A 135 -20.84 0.66 -15.84
C PRO A 135 -20.13 2.00 -15.68
N GLY A 136 -18.81 1.98 -15.82
CA GLY A 136 -17.96 3.16 -15.68
C GLY A 136 -17.39 3.40 -14.29
N VAL A 137 -17.82 2.63 -13.27
CA VAL A 137 -17.21 2.62 -11.94
C VAL A 137 -16.33 1.39 -11.80
N LYS A 138 -15.03 1.58 -11.61
CA LYS A 138 -14.06 0.47 -11.48
C LYS A 138 -13.04 0.73 -10.38
N TRP A 139 -12.72 -0.29 -9.60
CA TRP A 139 -11.62 -0.22 -8.66
C TRP A 139 -10.29 -0.23 -9.41
N VAL A 140 -9.41 0.71 -9.11
CA VAL A 140 -8.06 0.76 -9.68
C VAL A 140 -7.09 0.34 -8.60
N LEU A 141 -6.67 -0.94 -8.66
CA LEU A 141 -5.78 -1.56 -7.67
C LEU A 141 -4.52 -0.72 -7.41
N ARG A 142 -3.93 -0.18 -8.49
CA ARG A 142 -2.73 0.65 -8.42
C ARG A 142 -2.88 1.88 -7.52
N ASN A 143 -4.06 2.50 -7.50
CA ASN A 143 -4.31 3.72 -6.75
C ASN A 143 -5.10 3.47 -5.46
N ARG A 144 -5.56 2.22 -5.25
CA ARG A 144 -6.53 1.85 -4.20
C ARG A 144 -7.70 2.84 -4.14
N LYS A 145 -8.23 3.20 -5.31
CA LYS A 145 -9.34 4.15 -5.46
C LYS A 145 -10.30 3.70 -6.53
N TRP A 146 -11.56 4.08 -6.37
CA TRP A 146 -12.62 3.92 -7.36
C TRP A 146 -12.45 4.95 -8.46
N LYS A 147 -12.16 4.50 -9.69
CA LYS A 147 -12.17 5.34 -10.89
C LYS A 147 -13.58 5.43 -11.45
N VAL A 148 -14.03 6.65 -11.71
CA VAL A 148 -15.29 6.93 -12.40
C VAL A 148 -15.02 7.50 -13.78
N GLU A 149 -15.65 6.88 -14.78
CA GLU A 149 -15.56 7.26 -16.17
C GLU A 149 -16.92 7.06 -16.84
N ILE A 150 -17.32 7.99 -17.69
CA ILE A 150 -18.65 7.98 -18.32
C ILE A 150 -18.50 8.03 -19.82
N THR A 151 -19.33 7.32 -20.57
CA THR A 151 -19.34 7.46 -22.03
C THR A 151 -20.40 8.49 -22.41
N ALA A 152 -20.01 9.65 -22.91
CA ALA A 152 -20.93 10.72 -23.30
C ALA A 152 -21.10 10.74 -24.83
N GLY A 153 -22.07 9.98 -25.33
CA GLY A 153 -22.43 9.98 -26.76
C GLY A 153 -21.33 9.43 -27.68
N LYS A 154 -21.13 10.09 -28.83
CA LYS A 154 -20.16 9.70 -29.88
C LYS A 154 -18.72 10.13 -29.57
N THR A 155 -18.52 11.03 -28.61
CA THR A 155 -17.28 11.80 -28.43
C THR A 155 -16.28 11.15 -27.47
N GLY A 156 -16.52 9.90 -27.07
CA GLY A 156 -15.61 9.13 -26.22
C GLY A 156 -15.98 9.15 -24.74
N SER A 157 -15.05 8.66 -23.90
CA SER A 157 -15.24 8.56 -22.47
C SER A 157 -14.68 9.78 -21.74
N VAL A 158 -15.46 10.32 -20.81
CA VAL A 158 -15.11 11.43 -19.92
C VAL A 158 -14.70 10.85 -18.58
N PHE A 159 -13.47 11.17 -18.15
CA PHE A 159 -12.97 10.82 -16.83
C PHE A 159 -13.49 11.82 -15.78
N ILE A 160 -14.13 11.32 -14.73
CA ILE A 160 -14.72 12.15 -13.67
C ILE A 160 -13.75 12.32 -12.50
N GLY A 161 -13.15 11.22 -12.02
CA GLY A 161 -12.27 11.30 -10.86
C GLY A 161 -11.94 9.95 -10.23
N TYR A 162 -11.20 10.03 -9.11
CA TYR A 162 -10.89 8.92 -8.22
C TYR A 162 -11.51 9.17 -6.84
N PHE A 163 -12.14 8.15 -6.26
CA PHE A 163 -12.84 8.23 -4.97
C PHE A 163 -12.35 7.13 -4.03
N GLU A 164 -12.42 7.39 -2.72
CA GLU A 164 -12.01 6.42 -1.70
C GLU A 164 -13.14 5.41 -1.41
N SER A 165 -14.39 5.89 -1.40
CA SER A 165 -15.59 5.07 -1.20
C SER A 165 -16.28 4.71 -2.52
N TYR A 166 -16.85 3.50 -2.59
CA TYR A 166 -17.68 3.08 -3.71
C TYR A 166 -18.94 3.94 -3.82
N GLN A 167 -19.57 4.26 -2.69
CA GLN A 167 -20.82 5.04 -2.67
C GLN A 167 -20.62 6.45 -3.25
N ASP A 168 -19.48 7.07 -2.94
CA ASP A 168 -19.13 8.38 -3.49
C ASP A 168 -18.86 8.30 -5.00
N ALA A 169 -18.19 7.24 -5.46
CA ALA A 169 -17.98 7.00 -6.88
C ALA A 169 -19.30 6.80 -7.64
N VAL A 170 -20.26 6.06 -7.05
CA VAL A 170 -21.60 5.87 -7.63
C VAL A 170 -22.38 7.18 -7.67
N ARG A 171 -22.33 7.98 -6.59
CA ARG A 171 -22.95 9.30 -6.53
C ARG A 171 -22.40 10.23 -7.60
N ALA A 172 -21.07 10.32 -7.71
CA ALA A 172 -20.40 11.13 -8.73
C ALA A 172 -20.73 10.65 -10.16
N ARG A 173 -20.88 9.33 -10.36
CA ARG A 173 -21.32 8.77 -11.65
C ARG A 173 -22.72 9.25 -12.01
N ARG A 174 -23.67 9.21 -11.07
CA ARG A 174 -25.05 9.67 -11.25
C ARG A 174 -25.12 11.16 -11.57
N GLU A 175 -24.41 11.98 -10.80
CA GLU A 175 -24.32 13.43 -11.03
C GLU A 175 -23.77 13.75 -12.42
N ALA A 176 -22.73 13.02 -12.85
CA ALA A 176 -22.19 13.17 -14.18
C ALA A 176 -23.19 12.72 -15.28
N GLU A 177 -24.00 11.68 -15.07
CA GLU A 177 -25.05 11.32 -16.04
C GLU A 177 -26.12 12.40 -16.17
N ILE A 178 -26.55 12.98 -15.06
CA ILE A 178 -27.52 14.07 -15.07
C ILE A 178 -26.94 15.27 -15.82
N MET A 179 -25.67 15.62 -15.57
CA MET A 179 -25.01 16.74 -16.24
C MET A 179 -24.83 16.53 -17.75
N TYR A 180 -24.42 15.33 -18.20
CA TYR A 180 -24.08 15.08 -19.60
C TYR A 180 -25.22 14.52 -20.45
N ARG A 181 -26.19 13.82 -19.86
CA ARG A 181 -27.31 13.16 -20.56
C ARG A 181 -28.69 13.69 -20.16
N GLY A 182 -28.77 14.53 -19.12
CA GLY A 182 -30.04 15.08 -18.59
C GLY A 182 -30.86 14.08 -17.76
N LYS A 183 -30.43 12.82 -17.67
CA LYS A 183 -31.07 11.76 -16.88
C LYS A 183 -30.02 10.73 -16.44
N SER A 184 -30.31 10.01 -15.36
CA SER A 184 -29.50 8.87 -14.90
C SER A 184 -30.38 7.64 -14.75
N ASP A 185 -29.83 6.49 -15.14
CA ASP A 185 -30.48 5.18 -14.98
C ASP A 185 -30.04 4.49 -13.67
N ILE A 186 -29.36 5.22 -12.78
CA ILE A 186 -28.86 4.75 -11.49
C ILE A 186 -29.82 5.20 -10.39
N ASP A 187 -30.63 4.26 -9.90
CA ASP A 187 -31.41 4.43 -8.68
C ASP A 187 -30.53 4.15 -7.45
N ILE A 188 -30.41 5.15 -6.57
CA ILE A 188 -29.68 5.09 -5.29
C ILE A 188 -30.67 4.84 -4.17
#